data_AF-A0A6I1E7C7-F1
#
_entry.id   AF-A0A6I1E7C7-F1
#
_cell.length_a   1.000
_cell.length_b   1.000
_cell.length_c   1.000
_cell.angle_alpha   90.00
_cell.angle_beta   90.00
_cell.angle_gamma   90.00
#
_symmetry.space_group_name_H-M   'P 1'
#
loop_
_entity.id
_entity.type
_entity.pdbx_description
1 polymer ?
#
loop_
_entity_poly.entity_id
_entity_poly.type
_entity_poly.pdbx_seq_one_letter_code
_entity_poly.pdbx_strand_id
1 'polypeptide(L)'
;MDIFGVTFSPERLQFIVMMVLLLAVLLYVRMLKKIRQKPKDQSITKPDDGSMSDTELDRYARHIVLRELGGAGQQRLRKAKVLVVGAGGLGSPVLQYLAAAGVGTIGVIDDDHVSLSNLQRQVLFDEEQLDMPKVFAAQIKLTALNPHIEIRPYHRRLDLKDAKALVADYDLVLDGTDNFITRSLVNQSCVAQSVPLISGAITQWEGQITLFDPANGTPCYACLFPEEPADGLAPSCAEAGVVGALPGIVGSIMAAEAIKHITGAGQTLSGEMLIFDALYGESRKITLQKTDDCPVCS
;
A
#
# COMPACT_ATOMS: atom_id res chain seq x y z
N MET A 1 -37.15 -58.09 -20.37
CA MET A 1 -38.22 -57.97 -19.36
C MET A 1 -39.03 -56.76 -19.77
N ASP A 2 -40.20 -57.00 -20.36
CA ASP A 2 -41.06 -55.95 -20.93
C ASP A 2 -41.77 -55.20 -19.81
N ILE A 3 -41.45 -53.91 -19.68
CA ILE A 3 -42.28 -52.97 -18.94
C ILE A 3 -42.48 -51.78 -19.90
N PHE A 4 -43.74 -51.55 -20.31
CA PHE A 4 -44.24 -50.45 -21.17
C PHE A 4 -44.11 -50.52 -22.70
N GLY A 5 -43.86 -51.68 -23.33
CA GLY A 5 -44.04 -51.81 -24.79
C GLY A 5 -43.07 -50.98 -25.66
N VAL A 6 -41.90 -50.60 -25.10
CA VAL A 6 -40.81 -49.96 -25.83
C VAL A 6 -39.60 -50.88 -25.82
N THR A 7 -39.24 -51.43 -26.98
CA THR A 7 -38.05 -52.28 -27.14
C THR A 7 -36.79 -51.40 -27.21
N PHE A 8 -36.08 -51.29 -26.09
CA PHE A 8 -34.77 -50.64 -26.07
C PHE A 8 -33.70 -51.61 -26.54
N SER A 9 -32.92 -51.23 -27.57
CA SER A 9 -31.72 -51.98 -27.93
C SER A 9 -30.71 -51.94 -26.76
N PRO A 10 -29.89 -52.98 -26.56
CA PRO A 10 -28.92 -53.04 -25.45
C PRO A 10 -28.01 -51.81 -25.39
N GLU A 11 -27.63 -51.26 -26.55
CA GLU A 11 -26.81 -50.07 -26.69
C GLU A 11 -27.52 -48.80 -26.19
N ARG A 12 -28.83 -48.65 -26.45
CA ARG A 12 -29.62 -47.51 -25.96
C ARG A 12 -29.79 -47.57 -24.44
N LEU A 13 -29.96 -48.77 -23.89
CA LEU A 13 -30.03 -48.95 -22.44
C LEU A 13 -28.70 -48.59 -21.76
N GLN A 14 -27.57 -48.99 -22.33
CA GLN A 14 -26.25 -48.58 -21.85
C GLN A 14 -26.04 -47.06 -21.92
N PHE A 15 -26.48 -46.41 -23.00
CA PHE A 15 -26.36 -44.96 -23.15
C PHE A 15 -27.20 -44.19 -22.11
N ILE A 16 -28.41 -44.66 -21.84
CA ILE A 16 -29.30 -44.08 -20.82
C ILE A 16 -28.68 -44.25 -19.43
N VAL A 17 -28.16 -45.43 -19.10
CA VAL A 17 -27.50 -45.69 -17.81
C VAL A 17 -26.27 -44.79 -17.62
N MET A 18 -25.46 -44.62 -18.66
CA MET A 18 -24.28 -43.74 -18.63
C MET A 18 -24.66 -42.27 -18.44
N MET A 19 -25.71 -41.79 -19.10
CA MET A 19 -26.21 -40.42 -18.91
C MET A 19 -26.74 -40.20 -17.49
N VAL A 20 -27.48 -41.14 -16.92
CA VAL A 20 -27.98 -41.05 -15.54
C VAL A 20 -26.83 -41.03 -14.54
N LEU A 21 -25.80 -41.86 -14.73
CA LEU A 21 -24.58 -41.84 -13.91
C LEU A 21 -23.83 -40.50 -14.00
N LEU A 22 -23.66 -39.95 -15.20
CA LEU A 22 -23.01 -38.65 -15.39
C LEU A 22 -23.77 -37.54 -14.67
N LEU A 23 -25.10 -37.56 -14.76
CA LEU A 23 -25.98 -36.58 -14.12
C LEU A 23 -25.93 -36.68 -12.59
N ALA A 24 -25.89 -37.91 -12.06
CA ALA A 24 -25.70 -38.17 -10.63
C ALA A 24 -24.33 -37.68 -10.13
N VAL A 25 -23.25 -37.90 -10.89
CA VAL A 25 -21.91 -37.40 -10.56
C VAL A 25 -21.88 -35.86 -10.58
N LEU A 26 -22.48 -35.22 -11.59
CA LEU A 26 -22.56 -33.76 -11.68
C LEU A 26 -23.35 -33.15 -10.51
N LEU A 27 -24.47 -33.78 -10.12
CA LEU A 27 -25.26 -33.37 -8.95
C LEU A 27 -24.48 -33.55 -7.65
N TYR A 28 -23.78 -34.68 -7.49
CA TYR A 28 -22.93 -34.95 -6.34
C TYR A 28 -21.79 -33.94 -6.21
N VAL A 29 -21.09 -33.63 -7.31
CA VAL A 29 -20.01 -32.62 -7.32
C VAL A 29 -20.55 -31.22 -7.00
N ARG A 30 -21.74 -30.85 -7.51
CA ARG A 30 -22.39 -29.57 -7.17
C ARG A 30 -22.77 -29.51 -5.69
N MET A 31 -23.32 -30.59 -5.13
CA MET A 31 -23.63 -30.70 -3.72
C MET A 31 -22.37 -30.58 -2.86
N LEU A 32 -21.29 -31.29 -3.21
CA LEU A 32 -20.01 -31.18 -2.51
C LEU A 32 -19.42 -29.77 -2.59
N LYS A 33 -19.53 -29.07 -3.72
CA LYS A 33 -19.13 -27.65 -3.82
C LYS A 33 -19.96 -26.75 -2.89
N LYS A 34 -21.26 -27.03 -2.75
CA LYS A 34 -22.18 -26.29 -1.87
C LYS A 34 -21.92 -26.57 -0.38
N ILE A 35 -21.48 -27.78 -0.03
CA ILE A 35 -21.11 -28.18 1.34
C ILE A 35 -19.68 -27.71 1.70
N ARG A 36 -18.76 -27.69 0.73
CA ARG A 36 -17.38 -27.16 0.90
C ARG A 36 -17.32 -25.64 1.00
N GLN A 37 -18.37 -24.93 0.61
CA GLN A 37 -18.54 -23.55 1.03
C GLN A 37 -18.73 -23.58 2.55
N LYS A 38 -17.61 -23.42 3.29
CA LYS A 38 -17.64 -23.15 4.72
C LYS A 38 -18.73 -22.11 4.97
N PRO A 39 -19.59 -22.27 5.99
CA PRO A 39 -20.37 -21.14 6.46
C PRO A 39 -19.38 -19.99 6.66
N LYS A 40 -19.61 -18.85 6.01
CA LYS A 40 -18.93 -17.61 6.40
C LYS A 40 -19.19 -17.52 7.89
N ASP A 41 -18.13 -17.67 8.68
CA ASP A 41 -18.21 -17.48 10.11
C ASP A 41 -18.78 -16.08 10.28
N GLN A 42 -20.06 -16.01 10.65
CA GLN A 42 -20.67 -14.76 11.06
C GLN A 42 -20.05 -14.52 12.42
N SER A 43 -18.83 -13.96 12.40
CA SER A 43 -18.19 -13.46 13.59
C SER A 43 -19.20 -12.51 14.21
N ILE A 44 -19.71 -12.94 15.36
CA ILE A 44 -20.47 -12.10 16.26
C ILE A 44 -19.62 -10.85 16.41
N THR A 45 -20.09 -9.72 15.91
CA THR A 45 -19.42 -8.43 16.07
C THR A 45 -19.48 -8.09 17.54
N LYS A 46 -18.47 -8.58 18.26
CA LYS A 46 -18.14 -8.13 19.60
C LYS A 46 -18.04 -6.60 19.51
N PRO A 47 -18.66 -5.85 20.45
CA PRO A 47 -18.42 -4.41 20.54
C PRO A 47 -16.92 -4.17 20.52
N ASP A 48 -16.45 -3.19 19.74
CA ASP A 48 -15.02 -2.84 19.64
C ASP A 48 -14.56 -2.35 21.02
N ASP A 49 -14.09 -3.28 21.84
CA ASP A 49 -13.48 -3.05 23.15
C ASP A 49 -12.03 -2.54 22.99
N GLY A 50 -11.64 -2.20 21.76
CA GLY A 50 -10.31 -1.76 21.39
C GLY A 50 -9.28 -2.89 21.32
N SER A 51 -9.64 -4.13 21.66
CA SER A 51 -8.75 -5.28 21.58
C SER A 51 -8.73 -5.91 20.18
N MET A 52 -7.61 -6.53 19.84
CA MET A 52 -7.49 -7.30 18.60
C MET A 52 -8.27 -8.61 18.72
N SER A 53 -8.99 -8.98 17.66
CA SER A 53 -9.62 -10.31 17.56
C SER A 53 -8.57 -11.42 17.49
N ASP A 54 -8.95 -12.66 17.78
CA ASP A 54 -8.05 -13.81 17.65
C ASP A 54 -7.47 -13.95 16.23
N THR A 55 -8.26 -13.60 15.21
CA THR A 55 -7.82 -13.57 13.81
C THR A 55 -6.75 -12.50 13.56
N GLU A 56 -6.91 -11.29 14.14
CA GLU A 56 -5.89 -10.25 14.07
C GLU A 56 -4.63 -10.66 14.85
N LEU A 57 -4.77 -11.28 16.02
CA LEU A 57 -3.64 -11.78 16.81
C LEU A 57 -2.83 -12.83 16.04
N ASP A 58 -3.48 -13.77 15.37
CA ASP A 58 -2.82 -14.77 14.52
C ASP A 58 -2.13 -14.11 13.31
N ARG A 59 -2.84 -13.21 12.62
CA ARG A 59 -2.31 -12.46 11.46
C ARG A 59 -1.05 -11.66 11.81
N TYR A 60 -1.05 -10.98 12.96
CA TYR A 60 0.03 -10.10 13.39
C TYR A 60 1.01 -10.76 14.38
N ALA A 61 0.91 -12.08 14.59
CA ALA A 61 1.72 -12.80 15.58
C ALA A 61 3.22 -12.54 15.42
N ARG A 62 3.71 -12.42 14.18
CA ARG A 62 5.12 -12.16 13.88
C ARG A 62 5.59 -10.76 14.26
N HIS A 63 4.71 -9.76 14.25
CA HIS A 63 5.01 -8.43 14.78
C HIS A 63 4.94 -8.41 16.31
N ILE A 64 3.93 -9.07 16.89
CA ILE A 64 3.67 -9.06 18.33
C ILE A 64 4.81 -9.71 19.13
N VAL A 65 5.51 -10.70 18.57
CA VAL A 65 6.66 -11.34 19.24
C VAL A 65 7.95 -10.52 19.20
N LEU A 66 8.05 -9.49 18.35
CA LEU A 66 9.23 -8.63 18.28
C LEU A 66 9.30 -7.74 19.52
N ARG A 67 10.46 -7.68 20.16
CA ARG A 67 10.67 -6.91 21.40
C ARG A 67 10.43 -5.42 21.20
N GLU A 68 10.86 -4.89 20.06
CA GLU A 68 10.80 -3.47 19.71
C GLU A 68 9.38 -3.02 19.33
N LEU A 69 8.52 -3.96 18.91
CA LEU A 69 7.17 -3.68 18.43
C LEU A 69 6.11 -4.14 19.45
N GLY A 70 6.05 -5.44 19.73
CA GLY A 70 5.17 -6.01 20.74
C GLY A 70 3.67 -5.82 20.44
N GLY A 71 2.81 -6.29 21.34
CA GLY A 71 1.36 -6.04 21.24
C GLY A 71 1.00 -4.55 21.27
N ALA A 72 1.74 -3.74 22.03
CA ALA A 72 1.52 -2.30 22.14
C ALA A 72 1.86 -1.54 20.84
N GLY A 73 2.93 -1.92 20.15
CA GLY A 73 3.26 -1.38 18.82
C GLY A 73 2.23 -1.79 17.78
N GLN A 74 1.78 -3.05 17.80
CA GLN A 74 0.74 -3.50 16.88
C GLN A 74 -0.58 -2.75 17.11
N GLN A 75 -0.93 -2.46 18.37
CA GLN A 75 -2.09 -1.63 18.68
C GLN A 75 -1.93 -0.18 18.18
N ARG A 76 -0.71 0.37 18.21
CA ARG A 76 -0.42 1.70 17.62
C ARG A 76 -0.61 1.69 16.11
N LEU A 77 -0.12 0.65 15.41
CA LEU A 77 -0.39 0.46 13.97
C LEU A 77 -1.90 0.41 13.70
N ARG A 78 -2.65 -0.42 14.45
CA ARG A 78 -4.11 -0.56 14.31
C ARG A 78 -4.88 0.76 14.51
N LYS A 79 -4.34 1.70 15.30
CA LYS A 79 -4.95 3.02 15.55
C LYS A 79 -4.48 4.11 14.60
N ALA A 80 -3.35 3.91 13.93
CA ALA A 80 -2.71 4.93 13.10
C ALA A 80 -3.48 5.16 11.80
N LYS A 81 -3.47 6.42 11.36
CA LYS A 81 -3.96 6.88 10.07
C LYS A 81 -2.78 7.38 9.25
N VAL A 82 -2.56 6.76 8.09
CA VAL A 82 -1.46 7.13 7.18
C VAL A 82 -2.01 7.58 5.83
N LEU A 83 -1.55 8.73 5.34
CA LEU A 83 -1.85 9.19 3.98
C LEU A 83 -0.69 8.85 3.06
N VAL A 84 -0.96 8.18 1.94
CA VAL A 84 0.00 7.91 0.87
C VAL A 84 -0.36 8.76 -0.34
N VAL A 85 0.55 9.66 -0.72
CA VAL A 85 0.42 10.54 -1.89
C VAL A 85 1.15 9.87 -3.06
N GLY A 86 0.38 9.44 -4.05
CA GLY A 86 0.86 8.67 -5.19
C GLY A 86 0.80 7.16 -4.94
N ALA A 87 0.00 6.45 -5.74
CA ALA A 87 -0.13 4.99 -5.80
C ALA A 87 0.75 4.38 -6.91
N GLY A 88 1.81 5.08 -7.32
CA GLY A 88 2.73 4.68 -8.38
C GLY A 88 3.77 3.64 -7.95
N GLY A 89 4.98 3.74 -8.50
CA GLY A 89 6.05 2.75 -8.27
C GLY A 89 6.48 2.64 -6.81
N LEU A 90 6.65 3.78 -6.13
CA LEU A 90 6.98 3.82 -4.68
C LEU A 90 5.76 3.54 -3.81
N GLY A 91 4.61 4.11 -4.18
CA GLY A 91 3.35 3.93 -3.44
C GLY A 91 2.89 2.48 -3.40
N SER A 92 3.05 1.73 -4.49
CA SER A 92 2.61 0.33 -4.60
C SER A 92 3.16 -0.58 -3.47
N PRO A 93 4.48 -0.70 -3.24
CA PRO A 93 5.01 -1.47 -2.12
C PRO A 93 4.70 -0.83 -0.76
N VAL A 94 4.69 0.51 -0.64
CA VAL A 94 4.30 1.20 0.60
C VAL A 94 2.91 0.74 1.05
N LEU A 95 1.93 0.84 0.16
CA LEU A 95 0.55 0.48 0.42
C LEU A 95 0.41 -0.99 0.82
N GLN A 96 1.09 -1.89 0.10
CA GLN A 96 1.06 -3.33 0.40
C GLN A 96 1.61 -3.63 1.80
N TYR A 97 2.78 -3.09 2.14
CA TYR A 97 3.42 -3.37 3.43
C TYR A 97 2.71 -2.70 4.60
N LEU A 98 2.19 -1.48 4.45
CA LEU A 98 1.39 -0.84 5.51
C LEU A 98 0.06 -1.57 5.75
N ALA A 99 -0.61 -2.00 4.68
CA ALA A 99 -1.83 -2.80 4.79
C ALA A 99 -1.56 -4.16 5.46
N ALA A 100 -0.51 -4.86 5.03
CA ALA A 100 -0.10 -6.13 5.62
C ALA A 100 0.31 -5.98 7.10
N ALA A 101 0.98 -4.88 7.45
CA ALA A 101 1.38 -4.55 8.81
C ALA A 101 0.21 -4.19 9.73
N GLY A 102 -0.97 -3.90 9.18
CA GLY A 102 -2.16 -3.57 9.94
C GLY A 102 -2.23 -2.11 10.39
N VAL A 103 -1.76 -1.18 9.55
CA VAL A 103 -2.09 0.23 9.72
C VAL A 103 -3.60 0.41 9.61
N GLY A 104 -4.23 0.98 10.64
CA GLY A 104 -5.69 1.00 10.81
C GLY A 104 -6.44 1.68 9.68
N THR A 105 -5.99 2.88 9.30
CA THR A 105 -6.56 3.63 8.17
C THR A 105 -5.46 4.05 7.21
N ILE A 106 -5.63 3.74 5.93
CA ILE A 106 -4.73 4.17 4.86
C ILE A 106 -5.51 5.02 3.87
N GLY A 107 -5.19 6.31 3.82
CA GLY A 107 -5.61 7.22 2.77
C GLY A 107 -4.72 7.06 1.55
N VAL A 108 -5.31 7.02 0.35
CA VAL A 108 -4.57 6.94 -0.91
C VAL A 108 -5.07 8.02 -1.84
N ILE A 109 -4.19 8.96 -2.22
CA ILE A 109 -4.53 10.03 -3.17
C ILE A 109 -3.67 9.92 -4.43
N ASP A 110 -4.34 9.80 -5.58
CA ASP A 110 -3.74 9.69 -6.91
C ASP A 110 -4.85 9.99 -7.94
N ASP A 111 -4.54 10.71 -9.01
CA ASP A 111 -5.47 11.03 -10.12
C ASP A 111 -5.34 10.11 -11.33
N ASP A 112 -4.28 9.30 -11.40
CA ASP A 112 -4.02 8.44 -12.54
C ASP A 112 -4.89 7.18 -12.56
N HIS A 113 -4.88 6.56 -13.74
CA HIS A 113 -5.38 5.22 -13.97
C HIS A 113 -4.24 4.21 -14.10
N VAL A 114 -4.51 2.94 -13.85
CA VAL A 114 -3.56 1.85 -14.08
C VAL A 114 -3.31 1.75 -15.59
N SER A 115 -2.04 1.71 -15.98
CA SER A 115 -1.63 1.57 -17.39
C SER A 115 -0.61 0.45 -17.57
N LEU A 116 -0.61 -0.16 -18.75
CA LEU A 116 0.27 -1.29 -19.07
C LEU A 116 1.75 -0.95 -18.89
N SER A 117 2.19 0.25 -19.31
CA SER A 117 3.57 0.72 -19.20
C SER A 117 4.04 0.89 -17.75
N ASN A 118 3.11 0.90 -16.81
CA ASN A 118 3.38 1.08 -15.39
C ASN A 118 3.52 -0.26 -14.64
N LEU A 119 2.96 -1.35 -15.17
CA LEU A 119 2.93 -2.66 -14.50
C LEU A 119 4.32 -3.26 -14.24
N GLN A 120 5.34 -2.88 -15.01
CA GLN A 120 6.73 -3.33 -14.79
C GLN A 120 7.30 -2.92 -13.42
N ARG A 121 6.71 -1.90 -12.77
CA ARG A 121 7.16 -1.38 -11.47
C ARG A 121 6.05 -1.10 -10.45
N GLN A 122 4.78 -1.10 -10.87
CA GLN A 122 3.63 -0.86 -9.99
C GLN A 122 2.97 -2.18 -9.61
N VAL A 123 3.71 -2.97 -8.82
CA VAL A 123 3.39 -4.38 -8.51
C VAL A 123 2.17 -4.57 -7.59
N LEU A 124 1.47 -3.50 -7.21
CA LEU A 124 0.16 -3.58 -6.56
C LEU A 124 -0.95 -3.94 -7.56
N PHE A 125 -0.78 -3.59 -8.84
CA PHE A 125 -1.79 -3.75 -9.88
C PHE A 125 -1.43 -4.87 -10.86
N ASP A 126 -2.43 -5.37 -11.57
CA ASP A 126 -2.28 -6.31 -12.67
C ASP A 126 -3.17 -5.91 -13.87
N GLU A 127 -3.12 -6.71 -14.92
CA GLU A 127 -3.82 -6.44 -16.18
C GLU A 127 -5.36 -6.39 -16.02
N GLU A 128 -5.94 -7.03 -15.00
CA GLU A 128 -7.39 -6.98 -14.78
C GLU A 128 -7.86 -5.59 -14.30
N GLN A 129 -6.95 -4.72 -13.87
CA GLN A 129 -7.27 -3.36 -13.42
C GLN A 129 -6.86 -2.28 -14.44
N LEU A 130 -6.46 -2.62 -15.66
CA LEU A 130 -6.16 -1.61 -16.70
C LEU A 130 -7.31 -0.61 -16.84
N ASP A 131 -6.94 0.67 -16.99
CA ASP A 131 -7.85 1.82 -17.08
C ASP A 131 -8.73 2.06 -15.84
N MET A 132 -8.53 1.33 -14.74
CA MET A 132 -9.17 1.65 -13.46
C MET A 132 -8.40 2.78 -12.75
N PRO A 133 -9.08 3.73 -12.08
CA PRO A 133 -8.39 4.69 -11.22
C PRO A 133 -7.54 3.95 -10.16
N LYS A 134 -6.26 4.35 -10.04
CA LYS A 134 -5.29 3.64 -9.19
C LYS A 134 -5.76 3.52 -7.75
N VAL A 135 -6.41 4.56 -7.21
CA VAL A 135 -6.90 4.56 -5.82
C VAL A 135 -7.99 3.51 -5.56
N PHE A 136 -8.88 3.25 -6.53
CA PHE A 136 -9.91 2.22 -6.39
C PHE A 136 -9.35 0.83 -6.62
N ALA A 137 -8.43 0.67 -7.59
CA ALA A 137 -7.69 -0.58 -7.77
C ALA A 137 -6.92 -0.94 -6.49
N ALA A 138 -6.26 0.04 -5.87
CA ALA A 138 -5.56 -0.12 -4.60
C ALA A 138 -6.53 -0.52 -3.48
N GLN A 139 -7.67 0.15 -3.35
CA GLN A 139 -8.69 -0.19 -2.36
C GLN A 139 -9.12 -1.67 -2.47
N ILE A 140 -9.40 -2.16 -3.69
CA ILE A 140 -9.79 -3.55 -3.91
C ILE A 140 -8.68 -4.51 -3.45
N LYS A 141 -7.44 -4.29 -3.91
CA LYS A 141 -6.29 -5.16 -3.61
C LYS A 141 -5.94 -5.18 -2.13
N LEU A 142 -5.90 -4.02 -1.49
CA LEU A 142 -5.49 -3.88 -0.09
C LEU A 142 -6.56 -4.39 0.86
N THR A 143 -7.84 -4.19 0.56
CA THR A 143 -8.94 -4.77 1.36
C THR A 143 -8.94 -6.30 1.26
N ALA A 144 -8.62 -6.85 0.09
CA ALA A 144 -8.45 -8.30 -0.09
C ALA A 144 -7.23 -8.85 0.68
N LEU A 145 -6.12 -8.10 0.70
CA LEU A 145 -4.91 -8.44 1.46
C LEU A 145 -5.17 -8.44 2.98
N ASN A 146 -5.85 -7.41 3.48
CA ASN A 146 -6.17 -7.27 4.88
C ASN A 146 -7.57 -6.67 5.08
N PRO A 147 -8.58 -7.46 5.50
CA PRO A 147 -9.94 -6.97 5.70
C PRO A 147 -10.14 -6.23 7.04
N HIS A 148 -9.11 -6.10 7.87
CA HIS A 148 -9.19 -5.46 9.20
C HIS A 148 -8.84 -3.96 9.19
N ILE A 149 -8.51 -3.41 8.02
CA ILE A 149 -8.10 -2.01 7.86
C ILE A 149 -9.12 -1.23 7.02
N GLU A 150 -9.11 0.08 7.16
CA GLU A 150 -9.90 1.01 6.35
C GLU A 150 -9.04 1.61 5.24
N ILE A 151 -9.46 1.48 3.98
CA ILE A 151 -8.81 2.17 2.85
C ILE A 151 -9.70 3.31 2.37
N ARG A 152 -9.15 4.53 2.34
CA ARG A 152 -9.83 5.76 1.88
C ARG A 152 -9.26 6.22 0.54
N PRO A 153 -9.91 5.92 -0.60
CA PRO A 153 -9.46 6.35 -1.91
C PRO A 153 -9.87 7.81 -2.19
N TYR A 154 -8.92 8.61 -2.65
CA TYR A 154 -9.13 9.98 -3.11
C TYR A 154 -8.70 10.09 -4.58
N HIS A 155 -9.65 9.88 -5.50
CA HIS A 155 -9.36 9.95 -6.95
C HIS A 155 -9.34 11.42 -7.41
N ARG A 156 -8.23 12.10 -7.14
CA ARG A 156 -8.00 13.50 -7.49
C ARG A 156 -6.53 13.85 -7.29
N ARG A 157 -6.09 14.92 -7.97
CA ARG A 157 -4.79 15.52 -7.70
C ARG A 157 -4.85 16.24 -6.35
N LEU A 158 -3.77 16.13 -5.57
CA LEU A 158 -3.62 16.95 -4.37
C LEU A 158 -3.45 18.41 -4.80
N ASP A 159 -4.28 19.31 -4.25
CA ASP A 159 -4.25 20.74 -4.57
C ASP A 159 -4.09 21.60 -3.31
N LEU A 160 -3.71 22.86 -3.52
CA LEU A 160 -3.46 23.83 -2.44
C LEU A 160 -4.69 24.09 -1.55
N LYS A 161 -5.91 23.93 -2.06
CA LYS A 161 -7.12 24.32 -1.34
C LYS A 161 -7.40 23.33 -0.21
N ASP A 162 -7.23 22.04 -0.50
CA ASP A 162 -7.64 20.99 0.42
C ASP A 162 -6.46 20.23 1.05
N ALA A 163 -5.23 20.44 0.58
CA ALA A 163 -4.08 19.66 1.05
C ALA A 163 -3.87 19.74 2.57
N LYS A 164 -3.98 20.93 3.16
CA LYS A 164 -3.83 21.10 4.62
C LYS A 164 -4.92 20.37 5.40
N ALA A 165 -6.17 20.52 4.98
CA ALA A 165 -7.30 19.85 5.64
C ALA A 165 -7.19 18.33 5.52
N LEU A 166 -6.81 17.82 4.35
CA LEU A 166 -6.60 16.39 4.16
C LEU A 166 -5.46 15.88 5.03
N VAL A 167 -4.30 16.56 5.05
CA VAL A 167 -3.13 16.14 5.85
C VAL A 167 -3.45 16.12 7.35
N ALA A 168 -4.25 17.08 7.84
CA ALA A 168 -4.63 17.15 9.25
C ALA A 168 -5.42 15.94 9.77
N ASP A 169 -6.04 15.15 8.88
CA ASP A 169 -6.79 13.94 9.24
C ASP A 169 -5.90 12.71 9.50
N TYR A 170 -4.58 12.81 9.29
CA TYR A 170 -3.63 11.71 9.34
C TYR A 170 -2.48 11.96 10.33
N ASP A 171 -1.95 10.88 10.88
CA ASP A 171 -0.85 10.91 11.84
C ASP A 171 0.53 10.96 11.15
N LEU A 172 0.60 10.51 9.89
CA LEU A 172 1.82 10.41 9.09
C LEU A 172 1.48 10.49 7.60
N VAL A 173 2.32 11.17 6.82
CA VAL A 173 2.21 11.22 5.36
C VAL A 173 3.41 10.54 4.71
N LEU A 174 3.17 9.79 3.64
CA LEU A 174 4.19 9.26 2.74
C LEU A 174 4.02 9.87 1.35
N ASP A 175 5.11 10.40 0.82
CA ASP A 175 5.18 10.96 -0.53
C ASP A 175 6.01 10.06 -1.45
N GLY A 176 5.33 9.44 -2.40
CA GLY A 176 5.91 8.62 -3.47
C GLY A 176 5.73 9.22 -4.85
N THR A 177 5.48 10.54 -4.94
CA THR A 177 5.25 11.23 -6.22
C THR A 177 6.55 11.50 -6.96
N ASP A 178 6.48 11.75 -8.27
CA ASP A 178 7.68 11.91 -9.13
C ASP A 178 7.84 13.34 -9.68
N ASN A 179 7.07 14.31 -9.18
CA ASN A 179 7.18 15.70 -9.62
C ASN A 179 7.42 16.66 -8.46
N PHE A 180 8.26 17.66 -8.70
CA PHE A 180 8.70 18.63 -7.69
C PHE A 180 7.55 19.43 -7.08
N ILE A 181 6.59 19.87 -7.89
CA ILE A 181 5.45 20.69 -7.46
C ILE A 181 4.63 19.99 -6.39
N THR A 182 4.26 18.72 -6.61
CA THR A 182 3.50 17.95 -5.61
C THR A 182 4.34 17.70 -4.35
N ARG A 183 5.63 17.36 -4.47
CA ARG A 183 6.54 17.19 -3.32
C ARG A 183 6.60 18.44 -2.45
N SER A 184 6.75 19.61 -3.06
CA SER A 184 6.76 20.90 -2.37
C SER A 184 5.43 21.18 -1.67
N LEU A 185 4.29 20.93 -2.35
CA LEU A 185 2.96 21.08 -1.78
C LEU A 185 2.72 20.17 -0.56
N VAL A 186 3.10 18.89 -0.67
CA VAL A 186 2.97 17.92 0.42
C VAL A 186 3.81 18.36 1.61
N ASN A 187 5.07 18.74 1.39
CA ASN A 187 5.94 19.25 2.44
C ASN A 187 5.35 20.47 3.15
N GLN A 188 4.94 21.50 2.40
CA GLN A 188 4.35 22.71 2.99
C GLN A 188 3.09 22.39 3.81
N SER A 189 2.27 21.45 3.34
CA SER A 189 1.05 21.04 4.04
C SER A 189 1.37 20.27 5.33
N CYS A 190 2.34 19.36 5.29
CA CYS A 190 2.82 18.59 6.44
C CYS A 190 3.43 19.50 7.52
N VAL A 191 4.32 20.43 7.12
CA VAL A 191 4.90 21.43 8.03
C VAL A 191 3.82 22.30 8.67
N ALA A 192 2.87 22.80 7.86
CA ALA A 192 1.78 23.64 8.36
C ALA A 192 0.85 22.93 9.35
N GLN A 193 0.73 21.60 9.27
CA GLN A 193 -0.11 20.80 10.18
C GLN A 193 0.71 20.07 11.26
N SER A 194 2.03 20.25 11.29
CA SER A 194 2.93 19.49 12.19
C SER A 194 2.76 17.98 12.08
N VAL A 195 2.50 17.49 10.85
CA VAL A 195 2.41 16.07 10.54
C VAL A 195 3.74 15.63 9.92
N PRO A 196 4.37 14.54 10.40
CA PRO A 196 5.62 14.04 9.84
C PRO A 196 5.43 13.54 8.40
N LEU A 197 6.47 13.68 7.60
CA LEU A 197 6.51 13.30 6.19
C LEU A 197 7.68 12.35 5.92
N ILE A 198 7.39 11.16 5.40
CA ILE A 198 8.41 10.30 4.78
C ILE A 198 8.34 10.51 3.28
N SER A 199 9.39 11.07 2.69
CA SER A 199 9.46 11.26 1.23
C SER A 199 10.49 10.30 0.64
N GLY A 200 10.08 9.65 -0.45
CA GLY A 200 10.94 8.81 -1.28
C GLY A 200 11.13 9.42 -2.66
N ALA A 201 12.32 9.27 -3.22
CA ALA A 201 12.62 9.62 -4.61
C ALA A 201 13.41 8.51 -5.27
N ILE A 202 13.25 8.37 -6.58
CA ILE A 202 13.95 7.37 -7.39
C ILE A 202 14.26 7.95 -8.76
N THR A 203 15.42 7.61 -9.29
CA THR A 203 15.81 7.88 -10.67
C THR A 203 16.77 6.80 -11.14
N GLN A 204 16.54 6.22 -12.31
CA GLN A 204 17.40 5.19 -12.89
C GLN A 204 17.66 3.99 -11.95
N TRP A 205 18.78 4.02 -11.22
CA TRP A 205 19.25 3.00 -10.28
C TRP A 205 19.36 3.50 -8.83
N GLU A 206 19.16 4.79 -8.57
CA GLU A 206 19.33 5.40 -7.25
C GLU A 206 17.99 5.73 -6.60
N GLY A 207 17.87 5.42 -5.31
CA GLY A 207 16.75 5.82 -4.46
C GLY A 207 17.20 6.67 -3.27
N GLN A 208 16.34 7.59 -2.85
CA GLN A 208 16.57 8.48 -1.71
C GLN A 208 15.36 8.47 -0.79
N ILE A 209 15.59 8.35 0.52
CA ILE A 209 14.52 8.29 1.54
C ILE A 209 14.93 9.13 2.74
N THR A 210 13.99 9.90 3.30
CA THR A 210 14.18 10.57 4.58
C THR A 210 12.85 10.78 5.30
N LEU A 211 12.92 11.00 6.61
CA LEU A 211 11.79 11.41 7.44
C LEU A 211 11.98 12.88 7.84
N PHE A 212 11.07 13.72 7.35
CA PHE A 212 10.96 15.13 7.71
C PHE A 212 9.93 15.31 8.81
N ASP A 213 10.35 15.86 9.94
CA ASP A 213 9.52 16.23 11.08
C ASP A 213 10.07 17.53 11.73
N PRO A 214 9.85 18.69 11.09
CA PRO A 214 10.39 19.96 11.60
C PRO A 214 9.81 20.40 12.94
N ALA A 215 8.60 19.95 13.28
CA ALA A 215 8.01 20.17 14.60
C ALA A 215 8.85 19.52 15.71
N ASN A 216 9.60 18.47 15.39
CA ASN A 216 10.52 17.77 16.29
C ASN A 216 12.01 18.02 15.94
N GLY A 217 12.30 19.10 15.21
CA GLY A 217 13.67 19.63 15.08
C GLY A 217 14.47 19.15 13.87
N THR A 218 13.89 18.43 12.93
CA THR A 218 14.58 18.07 11.67
C THR A 218 14.45 19.18 10.61
N PRO A 219 15.25 19.17 9.53
CA PRO A 219 14.93 19.93 8.33
C PRO A 219 13.59 19.51 7.72
N CYS A 220 13.01 20.37 6.88
CA CYS A 220 11.93 20.03 5.97
C CYS A 220 12.48 19.76 4.55
N TYR A 221 11.65 19.33 3.61
CA TYR A 221 12.06 19.11 2.22
C TYR A 221 12.70 20.36 1.59
N ALA A 222 12.13 21.55 1.84
CA ALA A 222 12.62 22.81 1.29
C ALA A 222 13.97 23.27 1.89
N CYS A 223 14.43 22.71 3.02
CA CYS A 223 15.80 22.94 3.48
C CYS A 223 16.84 22.27 2.56
N LEU A 224 16.47 21.14 1.95
CA LEU A 224 17.36 20.36 1.07
C LEU A 224 17.19 20.79 -0.40
N PHE A 225 15.96 21.03 -0.82
CA PHE A 225 15.58 21.31 -2.20
C PHE A 225 14.77 22.62 -2.24
N PRO A 226 15.42 23.79 -2.06
CA PRO A 226 14.74 25.08 -1.93
C PRO A 226 14.13 25.58 -3.24
N GLU A 227 14.73 25.23 -4.37
CA GLU A 227 14.34 25.68 -5.71
C GLU A 227 13.99 24.49 -6.60
N GLU A 228 13.06 24.72 -7.52
CA GLU A 228 12.74 23.74 -8.56
C GLU A 228 13.98 23.50 -9.43
N PRO A 229 14.35 22.23 -9.71
CA PRO A 229 15.42 21.94 -10.65
C PRO A 229 15.11 22.56 -12.01
N ALA A 230 16.13 23.10 -12.70
CA ALA A 230 15.93 23.62 -14.05
C ALA A 230 15.38 22.53 -15.00
N ASP A 231 14.61 22.96 -15.99
CA ASP A 231 13.97 22.07 -16.98
C ASP A 231 14.95 21.03 -17.53
N GLY A 232 14.59 19.75 -17.41
CA GLY A 232 15.38 18.62 -17.90
C GLY A 232 16.47 18.10 -16.96
N LEU A 233 16.75 18.74 -15.81
CA LEU A 233 17.69 18.23 -14.80
C LEU A 233 17.07 17.19 -13.85
N ALA A 234 15.74 17.17 -13.73
CA ALA A 234 15.00 16.20 -12.92
C ALA A 234 13.89 15.54 -13.76
N PRO A 235 14.25 14.76 -14.80
CA PRO A 235 13.27 14.05 -15.62
C PRO A 235 12.46 13.06 -14.77
N SER A 236 11.18 12.90 -15.12
CA SER A 236 10.31 11.90 -14.47
C SER A 236 10.83 10.48 -14.70
N CYS A 237 10.36 9.52 -13.90
CA CYS A 237 10.67 8.10 -14.12
C CYS A 237 10.27 7.63 -15.54
N ALA A 238 9.23 8.23 -16.12
CA ALA A 238 8.78 7.91 -17.47
C ALA A 238 9.76 8.41 -18.54
N GLU A 239 10.46 9.52 -18.28
CA GLU A 239 11.44 10.13 -19.20
C GLU A 239 12.84 9.56 -19.02
N ALA A 240 13.31 9.42 -17.77
CA ALA A 240 14.66 8.96 -17.43
C ALA A 240 14.84 7.44 -17.51
N GLY A 241 13.74 6.71 -17.39
CA GLY A 241 13.74 5.27 -17.10
C GLY A 241 14.05 4.96 -15.64
N VAL A 242 13.59 3.80 -15.18
CA VAL A 242 13.87 3.29 -13.82
C VAL A 242 13.88 1.77 -13.84
N VAL A 243 14.87 1.16 -13.17
CA VAL A 243 14.92 -0.29 -13.02
C VAL A 243 13.74 -0.75 -12.14
N GLY A 244 12.91 -1.66 -12.65
CA GLY A 244 11.61 -1.98 -12.04
C GLY A 244 11.64 -2.48 -10.58
N ALA A 245 12.78 -3.04 -10.14
CA ALA A 245 12.97 -3.50 -8.77
C ALA A 245 13.25 -2.37 -7.76
N LEU A 246 13.85 -1.25 -8.20
CA LEU A 246 14.25 -0.15 -7.31
C LEU A 246 13.06 0.47 -6.55
N PRO A 247 11.90 0.78 -7.18
CA PRO A 247 10.74 1.26 -6.44
C PRO A 247 10.27 0.29 -5.36
N GLY A 248 10.38 -1.03 -5.61
CA GLY A 248 10.11 -2.09 -4.64
C GLY A 248 11.01 -1.99 -3.41
N ILE A 249 12.32 -1.84 -3.62
CA ILE A 249 13.31 -1.69 -2.54
C ILE A 249 13.03 -0.42 -1.73
N VAL A 250 12.96 0.72 -2.41
CA VAL A 250 12.84 2.05 -1.78
C VAL A 250 11.51 2.18 -1.05
N GLY A 251 10.40 1.77 -1.67
CA GLY A 251 9.09 1.82 -1.04
C GLY A 251 8.93 0.84 0.12
N SER A 252 9.63 -0.30 0.11
CA SER A 252 9.69 -1.19 1.28
C SER A 252 10.43 -0.54 2.45
N ILE A 253 11.50 0.21 2.18
CA ILE A 253 12.20 0.98 3.21
C ILE A 253 11.30 2.11 3.74
N MET A 254 10.58 2.83 2.86
CA MET A 254 9.60 3.83 3.29
C MET A 254 8.53 3.25 4.22
N ALA A 255 7.99 2.07 3.90
CA ALA A 255 7.04 1.37 4.78
C ALA A 255 7.68 0.97 6.12
N ALA A 256 8.93 0.50 6.11
CA ALA A 256 9.67 0.19 7.32
C ALA A 256 9.90 1.43 8.21
N GLU A 257 10.22 2.58 7.61
CA GLU A 257 10.32 3.86 8.34
C GLU A 257 8.99 4.26 8.96
N ALA A 258 7.88 4.12 8.24
CA ALA A 258 6.55 4.41 8.77
C ALA A 258 6.19 3.49 9.95
N ILE A 259 6.46 2.19 9.83
CA ILE A 259 6.23 1.23 10.93
C ILE A 259 7.09 1.61 12.14
N LYS A 260 8.39 1.89 11.96
CA LYS A 260 9.26 2.33 13.05
C LYS A 260 8.76 3.61 13.71
N HIS A 261 8.37 4.61 12.91
CA HIS A 261 7.86 5.88 13.41
C HIS A 261 6.58 5.69 14.25
N ILE A 262 5.57 5.01 13.72
CA ILE A 262 4.29 4.77 14.41
C ILE A 262 4.49 3.96 15.69
N THR A 263 5.35 2.96 15.64
CA THR A 263 5.60 2.04 16.77
C THR A 263 6.68 2.53 17.73
N GLY A 264 7.39 3.62 17.42
CA GLY A 264 8.57 4.05 18.16
C GLY A 264 9.68 2.98 18.22
N ALA A 265 9.73 2.08 17.24
CA ALA A 265 10.70 0.98 17.21
C ALA A 265 12.03 1.46 16.61
N GLY A 266 13.12 1.22 17.34
CA GLY A 266 14.47 1.53 16.87
C GLY A 266 14.69 3.01 16.56
N GLN A 267 15.48 3.29 15.52
CA GLN A 267 15.81 4.62 15.06
C GLN A 267 15.24 4.85 13.65
N THR A 268 14.54 5.96 13.44
CA THR A 268 14.05 6.40 12.14
C THR A 268 15.09 7.22 11.37
N LEU A 269 14.87 7.47 10.08
CA LEU A 269 15.64 8.41 9.26
C LEU A 269 15.36 9.90 9.58
N SER A 270 15.04 10.20 10.84
CA SER A 270 14.77 11.56 11.30
C SER A 270 16.09 12.34 11.28
N GLY A 271 16.18 13.38 10.44
CA GLY A 271 17.42 14.16 10.28
C GLY A 271 18.54 13.46 9.49
N GLU A 272 18.26 12.32 8.85
CA GLU A 272 19.19 11.61 7.98
C GLU A 272 18.53 11.30 6.63
N MET A 273 19.28 11.34 5.53
CA MET A 273 18.84 10.80 4.24
C MET A 273 19.60 9.52 3.95
N LEU A 274 18.85 8.46 3.64
CA LEU A 274 19.37 7.22 3.09
C LEU A 274 19.39 7.33 1.56
N ILE A 275 20.55 7.08 0.97
CA ILE A 275 20.75 6.92 -0.47
C ILE A 275 21.07 5.45 -0.74
N PHE A 276 20.36 4.84 -1.69
CA PHE A 276 20.56 3.45 -2.10
C PHE A 276 20.86 3.39 -3.59
N ASP A 277 22.02 2.84 -3.93
CA ASP A 277 22.44 2.58 -5.30
C ASP A 277 22.21 1.10 -5.62
N ALA A 278 21.21 0.81 -6.45
CA ALA A 278 20.87 -0.54 -6.85
C ALA A 278 21.82 -1.12 -7.91
N LEU A 279 22.57 -0.28 -8.62
CA LEU A 279 23.51 -0.72 -9.65
C LEU A 279 24.74 -1.39 -9.01
N TYR A 280 25.21 -0.84 -7.90
CA TYR A 280 26.36 -1.37 -7.15
C TYR A 280 25.97 -2.07 -5.84
N GLY A 281 24.71 -1.98 -5.42
CA GLY A 281 24.24 -2.54 -4.15
C GLY A 281 24.78 -1.81 -2.92
N GLU A 282 25.06 -0.51 -3.05
CA GLU A 282 25.60 0.32 -1.99
C GLU A 282 24.51 1.12 -1.28
N SER A 283 24.73 1.42 0.00
CA SER A 283 23.90 2.36 0.75
C SER A 283 24.76 3.37 1.50
N ARG A 284 24.29 4.62 1.55
CA ARG A 284 24.95 5.72 2.24
C ARG A 284 23.93 6.49 3.06
N LYS A 285 24.30 6.90 4.27
CA LYS A 285 23.49 7.81 5.08
C LYS A 285 24.22 9.14 5.20
N ILE A 286 23.49 10.23 4.99
CA ILE A 286 23.99 11.59 5.18
C ILE A 286 23.14 12.30 6.23
N THR A 287 23.79 13.03 7.14
CA THR A 287 23.09 13.88 8.11
C THR A 287 22.58 15.12 7.39
N LEU A 288 21.34 15.48 7.67
CA LEU A 288 20.69 16.66 7.11
C LEU A 288 20.75 17.82 8.10
N GLN A 289 20.88 19.03 7.59
CA GLN A 289 20.93 20.26 8.40
C GLN A 289 19.69 21.11 8.11
N LYS A 290 19.11 21.68 9.16
CA LYS A 290 18.05 22.68 9.03
C LYS A 290 18.66 23.99 8.53
N THR A 291 18.00 24.61 7.57
CA THR A 291 18.33 25.96 7.09
C THR A 291 17.61 26.99 7.95
N ASP A 292 18.34 27.95 8.54
CA ASP A 292 17.80 28.92 9.52
C ASP A 292 16.73 29.84 8.92
N ASP A 293 16.84 30.20 7.63
CA ASP A 293 15.94 31.09 6.90
C ASP A 293 15.04 30.34 5.90
N CYS A 294 14.76 29.06 6.15
CA CYS A 294 13.87 28.27 5.31
C CYS A 294 12.46 28.90 5.22
N PRO A 295 11.94 29.21 4.01
CA PRO A 295 10.64 29.86 3.85
C PRO A 295 9.45 29.00 4.28
N VAL A 296 9.67 27.73 4.64
CA VAL A 296 8.61 26.77 4.98
C VAL A 296 8.63 26.40 6.47
N CYS A 297 9.79 26.15 7.08
CA CYS A 297 9.88 25.59 8.44
C CYS A 297 10.68 26.46 9.43
N SER A 298 10.98 27.70 9.08
CA SER A 298 11.54 28.70 10.00
C SER A 298 10.46 29.43 10.76
#